data_AF-A0A076KUG1-F1
#
_entry.id   AF-A0A076KUG1-F1
#
_cell.length_a   1.000
_cell.length_b   1.000
_cell.length_c   1.000
_cell.angle_alpha   90.00
_cell.angle_beta   90.00
_cell.angle_gamma   90.00
#
_symmetry.space_group_name_H-M   'P 1'
#
loop_
_entity.id
_entity.type
_entity.pdbx_description
1 polymer ?
#
loop_
_entity_poly.entity_id
_entity_poly.type
_entity_poly.pdbx_seq_one_letter_code
_entity_poly.pdbx_strand_id
1 'polypeptide(L)' 'MDVENFIPSNPIVTPVHIQPEWYFLFAYTILRSISRKIGGVIALIISVIILYFLPFYINCRFRRILFYPGLKILY' A
#
# COMPACT_ATOMS: atom_id res chain seq x y z
N MET A 1 -13.66 -6.46 13.27
CA MET A 1 -13.26 -7.88 13.24
C MET A 1 -14.23 -8.58 12.34
N ASP A 2 -13.75 -9.21 11.28
CA ASP A 2 -14.62 -9.88 10.31
C ASP A 2 -15.21 -11.15 10.93
N VAL A 3 -16.54 -11.23 10.94
CA VAL A 3 -17.29 -12.38 11.48
C VAL A 3 -16.95 -13.65 10.70
N GLU A 4 -16.58 -13.52 9.42
CA GLU A 4 -16.22 -14.62 8.53
C GLU A 4 -14.94 -15.37 8.95
N ASN A 5 -14.01 -14.70 9.66
CA ASN A 5 -12.76 -15.32 10.12
C ASN A 5 -12.93 -16.26 11.33
N PHE A 6 -14.11 -16.27 11.96
CA PHE A 6 -14.41 -17.17 13.09
C PHE A 6 -14.95 -18.53 12.64
N ILE A 7 -15.24 -18.71 11.35
CA ILE A 7 -15.71 -19.96 10.76
C ILE A 7 -14.49 -20.77 10.33
N PRO A 8 -14.43 -22.10 10.54
CA PRO A 8 -13.32 -22.92 10.06
C PRO A 8 -13.16 -22.81 8.54
N SER A 9 -11.92 -22.81 8.07
CA SER A 9 -11.62 -22.61 6.65
C SER A 9 -12.12 -23.77 5.78
N ASN A 10 -12.69 -23.43 4.62
CA ASN A 10 -13.12 -24.40 3.61
C ASN A 10 -12.47 -24.06 2.25
N PRO A 11 -11.59 -24.91 1.70
CA PRO A 11 -10.89 -24.62 0.45
C PRO A 11 -11.79 -24.65 -0.80
N ILE A 12 -13.00 -25.20 -0.71
CA ILE A 12 -13.92 -25.36 -1.84
C ILE A 12 -14.85 -24.14 -1.96
N VAL A 13 -14.97 -23.31 -0.92
CA VAL A 13 -15.96 -22.23 -0.85
C VAL A 13 -15.29 -20.91 -0.49
N THR A 14 -15.42 -19.92 -1.37
CA THR A 14 -15.03 -18.53 -1.12
C THR A 14 -16.24 -17.73 -0.60
N PRO A 15 -16.17 -17.04 0.55
CA PRO A 15 -17.28 -16.21 1.01
C PRO A 15 -17.53 -15.02 0.10
N VAL A 16 -18.73 -14.42 0.21
CA VAL A 16 -19.20 -13.36 -0.71
C VAL A 16 -18.46 -12.04 -0.49
N HIS A 17 -18.11 -11.71 0.76
CA HIS A 17 -17.49 -10.43 1.13
C HIS A 17 -16.03 -10.62 1.60
N ILE A 18 -15.19 -11.27 0.79
CA ILE A 18 -13.77 -11.42 1.10
C ILE A 18 -13.07 -10.06 1.01
N GLN A 19 -12.56 -9.63 2.16
CA GLN A 19 -11.71 -8.47 2.26
C GLN A 19 -10.43 -8.81 3.03
N PRO A 20 -9.30 -8.20 2.67
CA PRO A 20 -8.10 -8.33 3.47
C PRO A 20 -8.23 -7.49 4.74
N GLU A 21 -7.35 -7.74 5.70
CA GLU A 21 -7.28 -6.92 6.90
C GLU A 21 -6.93 -5.45 6.57
N TRP A 22 -7.31 -4.55 7.48
CA TRP A 22 -7.28 -3.10 7.26
C TRP A 22 -5.91 -2.55 6.82
N TYR A 23 -4.82 -3.10 7.36
CA TYR A 23 -3.45 -2.68 7.03
C TYR A 23 -3.00 -3.14 5.64
N PHE A 24 -3.68 -4.11 5.02
CA PHE A 24 -3.44 -4.57 3.65
C PHE A 24 -4.35 -3.90 2.61
N LEU A 25 -5.30 -3.07 3.02
CA LEU A 25 -6.23 -2.42 2.09
C LEU A 25 -5.50 -1.59 1.03
N PHE A 26 -4.42 -0.88 1.40
CA PHE A 26 -3.63 -0.09 0.43
C PHE A 26 -3.03 -0.97 -0.68
N ALA A 27 -2.57 -2.17 -0.34
CA ALA A 27 -1.99 -3.09 -1.30
C ALA A 27 -3.07 -3.69 -2.20
N TYR A 28 -4.22 -4.07 -1.61
CA TYR A 28 -5.36 -4.59 -2.36
C TYR A 28 -5.93 -3.58 -3.35
N THR A 29 -6.03 -2.30 -2.98
CA THR A 29 -6.50 -1.24 -3.90
C THR A 29 -5.53 -1.04 -5.07
N ILE A 30 -4.23 -1.02 -4.82
CA ILE A 30 -3.19 -0.96 -5.87
C ILE A 30 -3.32 -2.19 -6.79
N LEU A 31 -3.42 -3.39 -6.23
CA LEU A 31 -3.52 -4.63 -7.02
C LEU A 31 -4.80 -4.67 -7.87
N ARG A 32 -5.95 -4.24 -7.34
CA ARG A 32 -7.24 -4.23 -8.04
C ARG A 32 -7.34 -3.10 -9.08
N SER A 33 -6.60 -2.01 -8.90
CA SER A 33 -6.59 -0.90 -9.87
C SER A 33 -5.96 -1.27 -11.22
N ILE A 34 -5.17 -2.35 -11.27
CA ILE A 34 -4.49 -2.82 -12.48
C ILE A 34 -5.05 -4.17 -12.90
N SER A 35 -5.75 -4.22 -14.03
CA SER A 35 -6.39 -5.46 -14.54
C SER A 35 -5.39 -6.54 -15.02
N ARG A 36 -4.09 -6.25 -15.04
CA ARG A 36 -3.02 -7.17 -15.50
C ARG A 36 -2.31 -7.81 -14.31
N LYS A 37 -2.25 -9.15 -14.28
CA LYS A 37 -1.59 -9.92 -13.20
C LYS A 37 -0.16 -9.43 -12.89
N ILE A 38 0.68 -9.32 -13.92
CA ILE A 38 2.09 -8.91 -13.75
C ILE A 38 2.19 -7.42 -13.38
N GLY A 39 1.36 -6.57 -13.98
CA GLY A 39 1.39 -5.12 -13.74
C GLY A 39 1.03 -4.76 -12.29
N GLY A 40 0.04 -5.44 -11.71
CA GLY A 40 -0.36 -5.24 -10.31
C GLY A 40 0.74 -5.61 -9.33
N VAL A 41 1.45 -6.73 -9.57
CA VAL A 41 2.58 -7.15 -8.73
C VAL A 41 3.75 -6.17 -8.84
N ILE A 42 4.07 -5.69 -10.06
CA ILE A 42 5.12 -4.69 -10.26
C ILE A 42 4.77 -3.38 -9.53
N ALA A 43 3.52 -2.91 -9.62
CA ALA A 43 3.08 -1.70 -8.95
C ALA A 43 3.16 -1.82 -7.41
N LEU A 44 2.84 -2.99 -6.85
CA LEU A 44 3.01 -3.26 -5.42
C LEU A 44 4.47 -3.20 -4.98
N ILE A 45 5.39 -3.75 -5.79
CA ILE A 45 6.82 -3.70 -5.47
C ILE A 45 7.30 -2.24 -5.52
N ILE A 46 6.90 -1.48 -6.54
CA ILE A 46 7.27 -0.07 -6.69
C ILE A 46 6.72 0.78 -5.54
N SER A 47 5.50 0.52 -5.05
CA SER A 47 4.89 1.31 -3.97
C SER A 47 5.66 1.23 -2.65
N VAL A 48 6.39 0.13 -2.41
CA VAL A 48 7.29 -0.01 -1.25
C VAL A 48 8.67 0.54 -1.57
N ILE A 49 9.20 0.24 -2.76
CA ILE A 49 10.54 0.69 -3.18
C ILE A 49 10.66 2.21 -3.15
N ILE A 50 9.62 2.94 -3.56
CA ILE A 50 9.67 4.42 -3.61
C ILE A 50 9.95 5.03 -2.22
N LEU A 51 9.55 4.38 -1.12
CA LEU A 51 9.84 4.84 0.24
C LEU A 51 11.33 4.81 0.56
N TYR A 52 12.05 3.81 0.07
CA TYR A 52 13.50 3.69 0.25
C TYR A 52 14.28 4.65 -0.65
N PHE A 53 13.74 4.96 -1.82
CA PHE A 53 14.36 5.91 -2.75
C PHE A 53 14.10 7.38 -2.37
N LEU A 54 12.98 7.67 -1.73
CA LEU A 54 12.58 9.02 -1.30
C LEU A 54 13.70 9.82 -0.58
N PRO A 55 14.43 9.28 0.43
CA PRO A 55 15.49 10.03 1.12
C PRO A 55 16.67 10.40 0.22
N PHE A 56 16.91 9.67 -0.87
CA PHE A 56 17.97 10.01 -1.83
C PHE A 56 17.58 11.16 -2.78
N TYR A 57 16.28 11.33 -3.04
CA TYR A 57 15.78 12.41 -3.89
C TYR A 57 15.66 13.75 -3.16
N ILE A 58 15.41 13.72 -1.84
CA ILE A 58 15.22 14.93 -1.04
C ILE A 58 16.59 15.49 -0.61
N ASN A 59 17.16 16.37 -1.43
CA ASN A 59 18.35 17.14 -1.07
C ASN A 59 17.96 18.43 -0.32
N CYS A 60 17.73 18.30 0.99
CA CYS A 60 17.47 19.43 1.87
C CYS A 60 18.76 19.85 2.60
N ARG A 61 19.19 21.10 2.40
CA ARG A 61 20.32 21.72 3.10
C ARG A 61 20.10 21.80 4.62
N PHE A 62 18.84 21.92 5.05
CA PHE A 62 18.45 21.91 6.46
C PHE A 62 17.70 20.61 6.80
N ARG A 63 18.02 20.01 7.95
CA ARG A 63 17.45 18.73 8.40
C ARG A 63 15.95 18.79 8.75
N ARG A 64 15.38 19.99 8.95
CA ARG A 64 13.98 20.17 9.33
C ARG A 64 13.14 20.59 8.12
N ILE A 65 12.03 19.87 7.90
CA ILE A 65 11.00 20.16 6.89
C ILE A 65 10.35 21.54 7.11
N LEU A 66 10.42 22.10 8.33
CA LEU A 66 9.91 23.44 8.65
C LEU A 66 10.49 24.55 7.76
N PHE A 67 11.73 24.41 7.30
CA PHE A 67 12.38 25.41 6.43
C PHE A 67 12.05 25.23 4.94
N TYR A 68 11.24 24.22 4.60
CA TYR A 68 10.81 23.90 3.24
C TYR A 68 9.27 23.86 3.18
N PRO A 69 8.59 25.01 3.07
CA PRO A 69 7.13 25.07 3.15
C PRO A 69 6.43 24.23 2.07
N GLY A 70 7.01 24.11 0.87
CA GLY A 70 6.49 23.20 -0.17
C GLY A 70 6.60 21.72 0.21
N LEU A 71 7.73 21.30 0.79
CA LEU A 71 7.94 19.92 1.24
C LEU A 71 7.04 19.58 2.44
N LYS A 72 6.75 20.54 3.32
CA LYS A 72 5.83 20.40 4.46
C LYS A 72 4.37 20.16 4.04
N ILE A 73 3.98 20.61 2.85
CA ILE A 73 2.62 20.36 2.33
C ILE A 73 2.53 18.97 1.70
N LEU A 74 3.65 18.49 1.15
CA LEU A 74 3.76 17.18 0.50
C LEU A 74 3.98 16.02 1.47
N TYR A 75 4.41 16.29 2.71
CA TYR A 75 4.84 15.32 3.71
C TYR A 75 4.08 15.50 5.03
#